data_AF-A0A832F0X1-F1
#
_entry.id   AF-A0A832F0X1-F1
#
_cell.length_a   1.000
_cell.length_b   1.000
_cell.length_c   1.000
_cell.angle_alpha   90.00
_cell.angle_beta   90.00
_cell.angle_gamma   90.00
#
_symmetry.space_group_name_H-M   'P 1'
#
loop_
_entity.id
_entity.type
_entity.pdbx_description
1 polymer ?
#
loop_
_entity_poly.entity_id
_entity_poly.type
_entity_poly.pdbx_seq_one_letter_code
_entity_poly.pdbx_strand_id
1 'polypeptide(L)'
;MSRPLTLLESADLLGRWRYVELAAFAQLGRRASECATPALSAYLAGASRAHGWRAVLVEELLPVSAGLPGPESWTQAPSREIDEALVAVVGGDDAEVLDALLGAVYPSMAAGYAERLAVVSRAADPPVVRAVGRLLADLDTIRRDGALLAGDLPPASPARRRRIEELVSRGGGVFGPIIAGSPTGSSRSTASGEGVVGGS
;
A
#
# COMPACT_ATOMS: atom_id res chain seq x y z
N MET A 1 -13.67 0.51 -22.35
CA MET A 1 -13.36 1.90 -21.93
C MET A 1 -13.54 1.96 -20.42
N SER A 2 -12.49 2.24 -19.65
CA SER A 2 -12.60 2.35 -18.19
C SER A 2 -13.25 3.67 -17.80
N ARG A 3 -14.23 3.66 -16.88
CA ARG A 3 -14.88 4.88 -16.40
C ARG A 3 -13.98 5.61 -15.38
N PRO A 4 -14.09 6.94 -15.25
CA PRO A 4 -13.46 7.67 -14.15
C PRO A 4 -13.99 7.21 -12.78
N LEU A 5 -13.13 7.15 -11.77
CA LEU A 5 -13.54 6.89 -10.39
C LEU A 5 -14.34 8.08 -9.82
N THR A 6 -15.34 7.77 -9.01
CA THR A 6 -15.99 8.73 -8.13
C THR A 6 -15.05 9.19 -7.01
N LEU A 7 -15.41 10.27 -6.31
CA LEU A 7 -14.62 10.77 -5.18
C LEU A 7 -14.45 9.72 -4.07
N LEU A 8 -15.50 8.96 -3.74
CA LEU A 8 -15.44 7.93 -2.70
C LEU A 8 -14.57 6.75 -3.11
N GLU A 9 -14.68 6.28 -4.35
CA GLU A 9 -13.81 5.21 -4.88
C GLU A 9 -12.34 5.67 -4.95
N SER A 10 -12.10 6.94 -5.28
CA SER A 10 -10.75 7.49 -5.27
C SER A 10 -10.21 7.60 -3.84
N ALA A 11 -11.02 8.02 -2.87
CA ALA A 11 -10.62 8.11 -1.47
C ALA A 11 -10.31 6.74 -0.87
N ASP A 12 -11.15 5.74 -1.16
CA ASP A 12 -10.92 4.33 -0.77
C ASP A 12 -9.60 3.79 -1.34
N LEU A 13 -9.37 3.96 -2.65
CA LEU A 13 -8.14 3.50 -3.29
C LEU A 13 -6.89 4.17 -2.70
N LEU A 14 -6.92 5.49 -2.53
CA LEU A 14 -5.81 6.24 -1.94
C LEU A 14 -5.58 5.87 -0.46
N GLY A 15 -6.65 5.60 0.28
CA GLY A 15 -6.58 5.11 1.65
C GLY A 15 -5.89 3.75 1.75
N ARG A 16 -6.22 2.83 0.84
CA ARG A 16 -5.54 1.53 0.70
C ARG A 16 -4.07 1.66 0.33
N TRP A 17 -3.74 2.58 -0.58
CA TRP A 17 -2.34 2.88 -0.93
C TRP A 17 -1.56 3.40 0.27
N ARG A 18 -2.12 4.39 0.98
CA ARG A 18 -1.51 4.95 2.19
C ARG A 18 -1.30 3.89 3.25
N TYR A 19 -2.26 2.99 3.44
CA TYR A 19 -2.14 1.88 4.38
C TYR A 19 -0.92 0.99 4.04
N VAL A 20 -0.81 0.53 2.78
CA VAL A 20 0.29 -0.34 2.35
C VAL A 20 1.64 0.34 2.53
N GLU A 21 1.75 1.62 2.17
CA GLU A 21 2.96 2.40 2.36
C GLU A 21 3.32 2.56 3.84
N LEU A 22 2.36 2.85 4.72
CA LEU A 22 2.60 2.94 6.17
C LEU A 22 2.97 1.60 6.81
N ALA A 23 2.31 0.52 6.39
CA ALA A 23 2.61 -0.83 6.86
C ALA A 23 4.02 -1.23 6.44
N ALA A 24 4.41 -0.99 5.19
CA ALA A 24 5.77 -1.24 4.73
C ALA A 24 6.80 -0.35 5.46
N PHE A 25 6.51 0.94 5.69
CA PHE A 25 7.36 1.82 6.52
C PHE A 25 7.63 1.19 7.89
N ALA A 26 6.58 0.75 8.58
CA ALA A 26 6.69 0.18 9.93
C ALA A 26 7.43 -1.16 9.94
N GLN A 27 7.11 -2.08 9.03
CA GLN A 27 7.73 -3.41 9.00
C GLN A 27 9.21 -3.34 8.62
N LEU A 28 9.56 -2.54 7.60
CA LEU A 28 10.94 -2.39 7.15
C LEU A 28 11.80 -1.63 8.17
N GLY A 29 11.22 -0.61 8.82
CA GLY A 29 11.91 0.14 9.87
C GLY A 29 12.27 -0.75 11.07
N ARG A 30 11.36 -1.64 11.48
CA ARG A 30 11.62 -2.67 12.49
C ARG A 30 12.71 -3.63 12.02
N ARG A 31 12.54 -4.24 10.84
CA ARG A 31 13.46 -5.25 10.29
C ARG A 31 14.88 -4.72 10.11
N ALA A 32 15.04 -3.45 9.71
CA ALA A 32 16.34 -2.82 9.57
C ALA A 32 17.19 -2.90 10.86
N SER A 33 16.56 -2.84 12.04
CA SER A 33 17.24 -2.96 13.33
C SER A 33 17.63 -4.39 13.72
N GLU A 34 17.08 -5.39 13.02
CA GLU A 34 17.25 -6.82 13.31
C GLU A 34 18.11 -7.54 12.27
N CYS A 35 18.50 -6.86 11.18
CA CYS A 35 19.32 -7.43 10.11
C CYS A 35 20.73 -7.75 10.59
N ALA A 36 21.22 -8.92 10.19
CA ALA A 36 22.60 -9.33 10.46
C ALA A 36 23.58 -8.62 9.49
N THR A 37 23.13 -8.36 8.26
CA THR A 37 23.93 -7.74 7.20
C THR A 37 23.84 -6.21 7.28
N PRO A 38 24.93 -5.47 7.55
CA PRO A 38 24.88 -4.01 7.68
C PRO A 38 24.40 -3.29 6.41
N ALA A 39 24.81 -3.77 5.23
CA ALA A 39 24.37 -3.21 3.95
C ALA A 39 22.85 -3.35 3.76
N LEU A 40 22.29 -4.51 4.12
CA LEU A 40 20.83 -4.71 4.09
C LEU A 40 20.12 -3.85 5.13
N SER A 41 20.64 -3.74 6.34
CA SER A 41 20.10 -2.85 7.37
C SER A 41 19.97 -1.40 6.85
N ALA A 42 21.04 -0.87 6.26
CA ALA A 42 21.04 0.47 5.66
C ALA A 42 20.04 0.61 4.51
N TYR A 43 19.99 -0.39 3.62
CA TYR A 43 19.00 -0.43 2.53
C TYR A 43 17.56 -0.43 3.06
N LEU A 44 17.23 -1.30 4.02
CA LEU A 44 15.87 -1.40 4.58
C LEU A 44 15.47 -0.14 5.34
N ALA A 45 16.40 0.54 6.02
CA ALA A 45 16.15 1.84 6.63
C ALA A 45 15.83 2.92 5.59
N GLY A 46 16.59 2.94 4.48
CA GLY A 46 16.32 3.82 3.33
C GLY A 46 14.97 3.54 2.68
N ALA A 47 14.67 2.26 2.41
CA ALA A 47 13.40 1.82 1.85
C ALA A 47 12.23 2.16 2.77
N SER A 48 12.35 1.91 4.09
CA SER A 48 11.37 2.32 5.09
C SER A 48 11.07 3.81 4.97
N ARG A 49 12.09 4.67 5.02
CA ARG A 49 11.91 6.12 4.87
C ARG A 49 11.21 6.51 3.56
N ALA A 50 11.55 5.85 2.46
CA ALA A 50 10.90 6.08 1.17
C ALA A 50 9.41 5.73 1.22
N HIS A 51 9.03 4.60 1.83
CA HIS A 51 7.62 4.25 2.08
C HIS A 51 6.90 5.32 2.93
N GLY A 52 7.53 5.83 3.98
CA GLY A 52 6.97 6.92 4.80
C GLY A 52 6.72 8.20 3.98
N TRP A 53 7.66 8.59 3.12
CA TRP A 53 7.49 9.72 2.22
C TRP A 53 6.37 9.50 1.20
N ARG A 54 6.28 8.30 0.60
CA ARG A 54 5.21 7.94 -0.34
C ARG A 54 3.83 7.97 0.33
N ALA A 55 3.72 7.50 1.57
CA ALA A 55 2.47 7.59 2.34
C ALA A 55 2.00 9.04 2.51
N VAL A 56 2.90 9.98 2.82
CA VAL A 56 2.60 11.41 2.91
C VAL A 56 2.14 11.96 1.55
N LEU A 57 2.84 11.60 0.47
CA LEU A 57 2.47 12.04 -0.88
C LEU A 57 1.08 11.52 -1.29
N VAL A 58 0.73 10.29 -0.90
CA VAL A 58 -0.60 9.71 -1.15
C VAL A 58 -1.67 10.41 -0.30
N GLU A 59 -1.37 10.75 0.95
CA GLU A 59 -2.28 11.49 1.84
C GLU A 59 -2.68 12.84 1.25
N GLU A 60 -1.73 13.57 0.66
CA GLU A 60 -1.98 14.86 0.00
C GLU A 60 -2.97 14.77 -1.18
N LEU A 61 -3.21 13.58 -1.72
CA LEU A 61 -4.17 13.34 -2.80
C LEU A 61 -5.59 13.06 -2.29
N LEU A 62 -5.78 12.81 -1.00
CA LEU A 62 -7.10 12.50 -0.47
C LEU A 62 -8.03 13.73 -0.60
N PRO A 63 -9.27 13.57 -1.11
CA PRO A 63 -10.17 14.69 -1.36
C PRO A 63 -10.88 15.16 -0.08
N VAL A 64 -10.12 15.37 1.00
CA VAL A 64 -10.63 15.86 2.30
C VAL A 64 -11.27 17.25 2.18
N SER A 65 -10.76 18.09 1.28
CA SER A 65 -11.31 19.41 0.97
C SER A 65 -12.71 19.37 0.34
N ALA A 66 -13.15 18.20 -0.16
CA ALA A 66 -14.50 17.97 -0.66
C ALA A 66 -15.49 17.57 0.46
N GLY A 67 -15.11 17.72 1.73
CA GLY A 67 -15.96 17.40 2.89
C GLY A 67 -15.94 15.92 3.28
N LEU A 68 -14.99 15.13 2.76
CA LEU A 68 -14.81 13.74 3.18
C LEU A 68 -14.10 13.66 4.55
N PRO A 69 -14.27 12.56 5.29
CA PRO A 69 -13.51 12.29 6.52
C PRO A 69 -12.00 12.38 6.31
N GLY A 70 -11.28 12.65 7.40
CA GLY A 70 -9.82 12.76 7.40
C GLY A 70 -9.09 11.46 6.99
N PRO A 71 -7.78 11.54 6.71
CA PRO A 71 -6.99 10.41 6.18
C PRO A 71 -7.09 9.12 6.98
N GLU A 72 -7.19 9.23 8.30
CA GLU A 72 -7.28 8.10 9.21
C GLU A 72 -8.53 7.25 8.96
N SER A 73 -9.63 7.87 8.54
CA SER A 73 -10.89 7.17 8.27
C SER A 73 -10.83 6.32 7.00
N TRP A 74 -9.97 6.71 6.05
CA TRP A 74 -9.80 6.03 4.76
C TRP A 74 -8.64 5.04 4.77
N THR A 75 -7.70 5.18 5.69
CA THR A 75 -6.49 4.34 5.74
C THR A 75 -6.82 2.96 6.32
N GLN A 76 -7.15 2.02 5.44
CA GLN A 76 -7.56 0.66 5.81
C GLN A 76 -6.81 -0.37 4.99
N ALA A 77 -6.61 -1.56 5.57
CA ALA A 77 -6.02 -2.69 4.88
C ALA A 77 -6.84 -3.05 3.62
N PRO A 78 -6.21 -3.27 2.45
CA PRO A 78 -6.93 -3.66 1.24
C PRO A 78 -7.69 -4.98 1.40
N SER A 79 -7.07 -5.93 2.09
CA SER A 79 -7.66 -7.20 2.51
C SER A 79 -6.83 -7.78 3.65
N ARG A 80 -7.36 -8.85 4.27
CA ARG A 80 -6.61 -9.63 5.26
C ARG A 80 -5.36 -10.27 4.65
N GLU A 81 -5.44 -10.78 3.43
CA GLU A 81 -4.30 -11.37 2.72
C GLU A 81 -3.16 -10.37 2.51
N ILE A 82 -3.47 -9.10 2.23
CA ILE A 82 -2.44 -8.07 2.06
C ILE A 82 -1.76 -7.72 3.38
N ASP A 83 -2.52 -7.60 4.47
CA ASP A 83 -1.93 -7.42 5.81
C ASP A 83 -1.00 -8.59 6.16
N GLU A 84 -1.47 -9.83 5.96
CA GLU A 84 -0.66 -11.03 6.16
C GLU A 84 0.59 -11.07 5.26
N ALA A 85 0.49 -10.63 4.00
CA ALA A 85 1.61 -10.54 3.08
C ALA A 85 2.68 -9.56 3.57
N LEU A 86 2.29 -8.36 3.99
CA LEU A 86 3.21 -7.31 4.45
C LEU A 86 3.93 -7.71 5.73
N VAL A 87 3.28 -8.46 6.63
CA VAL A 87 3.93 -9.06 7.81
C VAL A 87 4.89 -10.18 7.39
N ALA A 88 4.48 -11.06 6.47
CA ALA A 88 5.28 -12.20 6.05
C ALA A 88 6.59 -11.82 5.33
N VAL A 89 6.61 -10.66 4.66
CA VAL A 89 7.77 -10.12 3.94
C VAL A 89 9.02 -10.02 4.82
N VAL A 90 8.86 -9.62 6.09
CA VAL A 90 10.01 -9.38 7.00
C VAL A 90 10.35 -10.58 7.89
N GLY A 91 9.64 -11.70 7.76
CA GLY A 91 9.78 -12.85 8.65
C GLY A 91 10.81 -13.91 8.21
N GLY A 92 11.69 -13.60 7.25
CA GLY A 92 12.70 -14.51 6.70
C GLY A 92 14.12 -14.11 7.06
N ASP A 93 15.10 -14.84 6.52
CA ASP A 93 16.48 -14.38 6.54
C ASP A 93 16.69 -13.17 5.61
N ASP A 94 17.87 -12.56 5.69
CA ASP A 94 18.22 -11.34 4.96
C ASP A 94 18.04 -11.49 3.43
N ALA A 95 18.38 -12.64 2.85
CA ALA A 95 18.23 -12.89 1.42
C ALA A 95 16.76 -13.10 1.04
N GLU A 96 16.01 -13.86 1.84
CA GLU A 96 14.59 -14.10 1.63
C GLU A 96 13.75 -12.81 1.71
N VAL A 97 14.08 -11.91 2.65
CA VAL A 97 13.41 -10.60 2.77
C VAL A 97 13.62 -9.77 1.51
N LEU A 98 14.87 -9.70 1.03
CA LEU A 98 15.18 -8.92 -0.18
C LEU A 98 14.54 -9.53 -1.43
N ASP A 99 14.59 -10.85 -1.60
CA ASP A 99 13.93 -11.55 -2.73
C ASP A 99 12.41 -11.31 -2.73
N ALA A 100 11.77 -11.39 -1.56
CA ALA A 100 10.34 -11.12 -1.42
C ALA A 100 9.97 -9.68 -1.80
N LEU A 101 10.76 -8.69 -1.38
CA LEU A 101 10.52 -7.28 -1.72
C LEU A 101 10.66 -7.03 -3.22
N LEU A 102 11.79 -7.45 -3.81
CA LEU A 102 12.12 -7.19 -5.21
C LEU A 102 11.26 -8.00 -6.17
N GLY A 103 10.92 -9.24 -5.79
CA GLY A 103 10.23 -10.20 -6.64
C GLY A 103 8.71 -10.22 -6.49
N ALA A 104 8.15 -9.81 -5.35
CA ALA A 104 6.70 -9.85 -5.12
C ALA A 104 6.08 -8.48 -4.82
N VAL A 105 6.54 -7.81 -3.75
CA VAL A 105 5.87 -6.59 -3.23
C VAL A 105 6.04 -5.42 -4.18
N TYR A 106 7.28 -5.06 -4.52
CA TYR A 106 7.55 -3.88 -5.34
C TYR A 106 7.04 -3.99 -6.78
N PRO A 107 7.13 -5.16 -7.47
CA PRO A 107 6.47 -5.33 -8.75
C PRO A 107 4.95 -5.11 -8.66
N SER A 108 4.29 -5.62 -7.62
CA SER A 108 2.85 -5.46 -7.46
C SER A 108 2.47 -4.01 -7.14
N MET A 109 3.26 -3.29 -6.33
CA MET A 109 3.05 -1.86 -6.09
C MET A 109 3.21 -1.05 -7.38
N ALA A 110 4.28 -1.31 -8.13
CA ALA A 110 4.51 -0.64 -9.42
C ALA A 110 3.35 -0.89 -10.40
N ALA A 111 2.86 -2.12 -10.48
CA ALA A 111 1.71 -2.47 -11.30
C ALA A 111 0.45 -1.69 -10.88
N GLY A 112 0.11 -1.68 -9.59
CA GLY A 112 -1.07 -0.95 -9.10
C GLY A 112 -1.00 0.56 -9.32
N TYR A 113 0.19 1.17 -9.15
CA TYR A 113 0.42 2.57 -9.49
C TYR A 113 0.28 2.85 -10.99
N ALA A 114 0.85 1.98 -11.83
CA ALA A 114 0.77 2.11 -13.28
C ALA A 114 -0.67 1.94 -13.80
N GLU A 115 -1.44 0.99 -13.24
CA GLU A 115 -2.85 0.79 -13.57
C GLU A 115 -3.68 2.05 -13.30
N ARG A 116 -3.47 2.70 -12.15
CA ARG A 116 -4.15 3.97 -11.84
C ARG A 116 -3.77 5.06 -12.85
N LEU A 117 -2.49 5.17 -13.19
CA LEU A 117 -2.02 6.15 -14.17
C LEU A 117 -2.59 5.91 -15.58
N ALA A 118 -2.88 4.66 -15.94
CA ALA A 118 -3.46 4.30 -17.23
C ALA A 118 -4.92 4.75 -17.37
N VAL A 119 -5.67 4.89 -16.27
CA VAL A 119 -7.10 5.24 -16.28
C VAL A 119 -7.40 6.67 -15.84
N VAL A 120 -6.41 7.41 -15.34
CA VAL A 120 -6.59 8.78 -14.86
C VAL A 120 -6.63 9.78 -16.03
N SER A 121 -7.47 10.82 -15.94
CA SER A 121 -7.52 11.87 -16.97
C SER A 121 -6.36 12.83 -16.80
N ARG A 122 -5.43 12.86 -17.76
CA ARG A 122 -4.28 13.77 -17.70
C ARG A 122 -4.65 15.25 -17.65
N ALA A 123 -5.77 15.61 -18.27
CA ALA A 123 -6.26 16.98 -18.30
C ALA A 123 -6.98 17.38 -17.01
N ALA A 124 -7.73 16.46 -16.39
CA ALA A 124 -8.55 16.74 -15.21
C ALA A 124 -7.83 16.48 -13.89
N ASP A 125 -6.89 15.53 -13.86
CA ASP A 125 -6.20 15.09 -12.66
C ASP A 125 -4.66 15.33 -12.67
N PRO A 126 -4.13 16.51 -13.07
CA PRO A 126 -2.68 16.75 -13.05
C PRO A 126 -1.99 16.47 -11.70
N PRO A 127 -2.59 16.74 -10.52
CA PRO A 127 -1.98 16.38 -9.24
C PRO A 127 -1.76 14.88 -9.08
N VAL A 128 -2.75 14.05 -9.43
CA VAL A 128 -2.65 12.58 -9.36
C VAL A 128 -1.57 12.08 -10.31
N VAL A 129 -1.57 12.54 -11.55
CA VAL A 129 -0.55 12.15 -12.55
C VAL A 129 0.86 12.45 -12.04
N ARG A 130 1.10 13.64 -11.50
CA ARG A 130 2.42 14.03 -10.98
C ARG A 130 2.82 13.22 -9.76
N ALA A 131 1.91 13.04 -8.81
CA ALA A 131 2.19 12.28 -7.60
C ALA A 131 2.48 10.81 -7.92
N VAL A 132 1.63 10.15 -8.71
CA VAL A 132 1.85 8.74 -9.12
C VAL A 132 3.14 8.57 -9.91
N GLY A 133 3.48 9.52 -10.80
CA GLY A 133 4.76 9.52 -11.50
C GLY A 133 5.96 9.57 -10.54
N ARG A 134 5.87 10.36 -9.45
CA ARG A 134 6.91 10.42 -8.41
C ARG A 134 6.98 9.14 -7.58
N LEU A 135 5.83 8.54 -7.22
CA LEU A 135 5.78 7.25 -6.52
C LEU A 135 6.49 6.16 -7.32
N LEU A 136 6.22 6.09 -8.63
CA LEU A 136 6.84 5.12 -9.54
C LEU A 136 8.36 5.33 -9.67
N ALA A 137 8.81 6.57 -9.85
CA ALA A 137 10.23 6.89 -10.00
C ALA A 137 11.05 6.58 -8.74
N ASP A 138 10.48 6.86 -7.57
CA ASP A 138 11.10 6.56 -6.28
C ASP A 138 11.13 5.04 -6.02
N LEU A 139 10.03 4.33 -6.29
CA LEU A 139 9.97 2.87 -6.18
C LEU A 139 10.96 2.17 -7.12
N ASP A 140 11.13 2.66 -8.35
CA ASP A 140 12.13 2.16 -9.29
C ASP A 140 13.56 2.34 -8.76
N THR A 141 13.85 3.50 -8.14
CA THR A 141 15.15 3.75 -7.52
C THR A 141 15.43 2.76 -6.40
N ILE A 142 14.49 2.57 -5.46
CA ILE A 142 14.62 1.58 -4.39
C ILE A 142 14.80 0.16 -4.93
N ARG A 143 14.05 -0.23 -5.98
CA ARG A 143 14.21 -1.54 -6.62
C ARG A 143 15.60 -1.74 -7.21
N ARG A 144 16.15 -0.73 -7.89
CA ARG A 144 17.50 -0.79 -8.47
C ARG A 144 18.56 -0.91 -7.39
N ASP A 145 18.46 -0.13 -6.33
CA ASP A 145 19.41 -0.19 -5.21
C ASP A 145 19.38 -1.56 -4.53
N GLY A 146 18.18 -2.12 -4.31
CA GLY A 146 18.03 -3.47 -3.76
C GLY A 146 18.56 -4.56 -4.69
N ALA A 147 18.38 -4.42 -6.00
CA ALA A 147 18.90 -5.38 -6.97
C ALA A 147 20.44 -5.42 -7.00
N LEU A 148 21.11 -4.29 -6.78
CA LEU A 148 22.56 -4.26 -6.62
C LEU A 148 23.00 -5.05 -5.39
N LEU A 149 22.30 -4.88 -4.27
CA LEU A 149 22.59 -5.59 -3.02
C LEU A 149 22.31 -7.11 -3.12
N ALA A 150 21.30 -7.52 -3.89
CA ALA A 150 20.95 -8.93 -4.04
C ALA A 150 22.07 -9.79 -4.64
N GLY A 151 23.00 -9.20 -5.40
CA GLY A 151 24.17 -9.89 -5.93
C GLY A 151 25.19 -10.31 -4.87
N ASP A 152 25.17 -9.66 -3.70
CA ASP A 152 26.13 -9.92 -2.61
C ASP A 152 25.57 -10.88 -1.54
N LEU A 153 24.27 -11.21 -1.61
CA LEU A 153 23.62 -12.13 -0.69
C LEU A 153 23.61 -13.57 -1.23
N PRO A 154 23.56 -14.58 -0.34
CA PRO A 154 23.34 -15.95 -0.77
C PRO A 154 21.99 -16.07 -1.49
N PRO A 155 21.83 -17.04 -2.41
CA PRO A 155 20.57 -17.23 -3.11
C PRO A 155 19.45 -17.58 -2.12
N ALA A 156 18.36 -16.81 -2.18
CA ALA A 156 17.19 -17.03 -1.36
C ALA A 156 16.39 -18.27 -1.81
N SER A 157 15.73 -18.93 -0.86
CA SER A 157 14.68 -19.90 -1.19
C SER A 157 13.47 -19.17 -1.78
N PRO A 158 12.94 -19.58 -2.94
CA PRO A 158 11.79 -18.92 -3.55
C PRO A 158 10.47 -19.20 -2.81
N ALA A 159 10.46 -20.05 -1.77
CA ALA A 159 9.25 -20.44 -1.05
C ALA A 159 8.53 -19.23 -0.41
N ARG A 160 9.30 -18.33 0.23
CA ARG A 160 8.73 -17.14 0.87
C ARG A 160 8.16 -16.17 -0.15
N ARG A 161 8.93 -15.86 -1.20
CA ARG A 161 8.46 -15.02 -2.30
C ARG A 161 7.17 -15.57 -2.91
N ARG A 162 7.11 -16.86 -3.22
CA ARG A 162 5.90 -17.50 -3.77
C ARG A 162 4.70 -17.40 -2.84
N ARG A 163 4.88 -17.60 -1.53
CA ARG A 163 3.81 -17.42 -0.55
C ARG A 163 3.26 -15.98 -0.56
N ILE A 164 4.14 -14.99 -0.68
CA ILE A 164 3.76 -13.58 -0.73
C ILE A 164 3.06 -13.27 -2.06
N GLU A 165 3.57 -13.78 -3.19
CA GLU A 165 2.92 -13.67 -4.51
C GLU A 165 1.49 -14.27 -4.47
N GLU A 166 1.30 -15.42 -3.80
CA GLU A 166 -0.02 -16.04 -3.63
C GLU A 166 -0.97 -15.17 -2.81
N LEU A 167 -0.52 -14.64 -1.67
CA LEU A 167 -1.33 -13.73 -0.84
C LEU A 167 -1.70 -12.45 -1.59
N VAL A 168 -0.73 -11.84 -2.28
CA VAL A 168 -0.95 -10.66 -3.12
C VAL A 168 -1.95 -10.96 -4.25
N SER A 169 -1.82 -12.11 -4.90
CA SER A 169 -2.73 -12.53 -5.97
C SER A 169 -4.15 -12.75 -5.44
N ARG A 170 -4.32 -13.45 -4.31
CA ARG A 170 -5.62 -13.65 -3.66
C ARG A 170 -6.26 -12.35 -3.18
N GLY A 171 -5.44 -11.37 -2.78
CA GLY A 171 -5.88 -10.03 -2.44
C GLY A 171 -6.32 -9.19 -3.65
N GLY A 172 -6.07 -9.63 -4.89
CA GLY A 172 -6.35 -8.86 -6.10
C GLY A 172 -5.28 -7.80 -6.40
N GLY A 173 -4.04 -8.02 -5.97
CA GLY A 173 -2.92 -7.08 -6.03
C GLY A 173 -2.63 -6.44 -4.67
N VAL A 174 -1.44 -5.85 -4.50
CA VAL A 174 -1.00 -5.32 -3.19
C VAL A 174 -1.90 -4.20 -2.66
N PHE A 175 -2.58 -3.48 -3.53
CA PHE A 175 -3.56 -2.45 -3.15
C PHE A 175 -5.00 -2.95 -3.17
N GLY A 176 -5.22 -4.25 -3.41
CA GLY A 176 -6.53 -4.84 -3.63
C GLY A 176 -7.14 -4.48 -5.00
N PRO A 177 -8.34 -5.01 -5.31
CA PRO A 177 -8.99 -4.75 -6.59
C PRO A 177 -9.38 -3.28 -6.76
N ILE A 178 -9.25 -2.76 -7.97
CA ILE A 178 -9.83 -1.45 -8.35
C ILE A 178 -11.31 -1.68 -8.66
N ILE A 179 -12.17 -1.64 -7.65
CA ILE A 179 -13.61 -1.82 -7.83
C ILE A 179 -14.24 -0.48 -8.22
N ALA A 180 -14.62 -0.34 -9.49
CA ALA A 180 -15.52 0.71 -9.93
C ALA A 180 -16.97 0.25 -9.66
N GLY A 181 -17.59 0.78 -8.60
CA GLY A 181 -19.03 0.72 -8.38
C GLY A 181 -19.49 0.15 -7.05
N SER A 182 -18.63 -0.03 -6.04
CA SER A 182 -19.07 -0.52 -4.72
C SER A 182 -19.47 0.62 -3.80
N PRO A 183 -20.76 0.78 -3.46
CA PRO A 183 -21.20 1.72 -2.45
C PRO A 183 -21.13 1.01 -1.10
N THR A 184 -19.96 0.90 -0.49
CA THR A 184 -19.89 0.55 0.94
C THR A 184 -19.85 1.81 1.77
N GLY A 185 -20.94 2.59 1.66
CA GLY A 185 -21.40 3.39 2.78
C GLY A 185 -21.79 2.41 3.88
N SER A 186 -20.86 2.16 4.81
CA SER A 186 -21.14 1.44 6.05
C SER A 186 -22.38 2.06 6.68
N SER A 187 -23.47 1.28 6.70
CA SER A 187 -24.70 1.67 7.35
C SER A 187 -24.39 1.85 8.83
N ARG A 188 -24.24 3.11 9.27
CA ARG A 188 -24.34 3.44 10.69
C ARG A 188 -25.74 3.04 11.13
N SER A 189 -25.82 1.95 11.87
CA SER A 189 -26.95 1.59 12.71
C SER A 189 -27.24 2.76 13.64
N THR A 190 -28.21 3.60 13.30
CA THR A 190 -28.86 4.52 14.22
C THR A 190 -29.72 3.69 15.17
N ALA A 191 -29.15 3.26 16.28
CA ALA A 191 -29.93 2.88 17.44
C ALA A 191 -30.43 4.17 18.12
N SER A 192 -31.50 4.74 17.56
CA SER A 192 -32.40 5.62 18.28
C SER A 192 -33.46 4.73 18.93
N GLY A 193 -33.39 4.60 20.25
CA GLY A 193 -34.43 4.01 21.09
C GLY A 193 -34.79 5.00 22.19
N GLU A 194 -35.52 6.05 21.84
CA GLU A 194 -36.26 6.89 22.78
C GLU A 194 -37.65 6.28 23.06
N GLY A 195 -38.11 6.45 24.30
CA GLY A 195 -39.47 6.17 24.78
C GLY A 195 -39.47 5.11 25.88
N VAL A 196 -39.96 5.36 27.11
CA VAL A 196 -41.25 5.97 27.43
C VAL A 196 -41.21 6.61 28.83
N VAL A 197 -41.73 7.83 28.91
CA VAL A 197 -42.24 8.48 30.12
C VAL A 197 -43.72 8.09 30.27
N GLY A 198 -44.16 7.68 31.47
CA GLY A 198 -45.61 7.69 31.79
C GLY A 198 -46.08 6.78 32.94
N GLY A 199 -46.21 7.34 34.14
CA GLY A 199 -47.41 7.26 34.99
C GLY A 199 -47.73 5.96 35.75
N SER A 200 -47.53 5.99 37.07
CA SER A 200 -48.59 6.03 38.10
C SER A 200 -47.99 6.33 39.46
#